data_AF-A0A9P3AJG1-F1
#
_entry.id   AF-A0A9P3AJG1-F1
#
_cell.length_a   1.000
_cell.length_b   1.000
_cell.length_c   1.000
_cell.angle_alpha   90.00
_cell.angle_beta   90.00
_cell.angle_gamma   90.00
#
_symmetry.space_group_name_H-M   'P 1'
#
loop_
_entity.id
_entity.type
_entity.pdbx_description
1 polymer ?
#
loop_
_entity_poly.entity_id
_entity_poly.type
_entity_poly.pdbx_seq_one_letter_code
_entity_poly.pdbx_strand_id
1 'polypeptide(L)'
;MNFKQKQDAFGTLCDILKDSHPGLKDYQAVIAAMNKAAKARNIYVHGSLHYDTETANLLLSSVSARGSFKVTFVPTTVEDLKGVSVLIHKASVALHNLVTGSKHPGLFPTQA
;
A
#
# COMPACT_ATOMS: atom_id res chain seq x y z
N MET A 1 11.27 -0.55 15.32
CA MET A 1 10.65 -1.63 14.53
C MET A 1 10.17 -1.08 13.19
N ASN A 2 10.73 -1.54 12.08
CA ASN A 2 10.36 -1.11 10.73
C ASN A 2 9.03 -1.76 10.27
N PHE A 3 8.46 -1.30 9.16
CA PHE A 3 7.15 -1.77 8.69
C PHE A 3 7.11 -3.29 8.44
N LYS A 4 8.15 -3.86 7.85
CA LYS A 4 8.27 -5.30 7.61
C LYS A 4 8.25 -6.09 8.92
N GLN A 5 9.02 -5.67 9.92
CA GLN A 5 9.04 -6.30 11.23
C GLN A 5 7.65 -6.27 11.92
N LYS A 6 6.88 -5.19 11.74
CA LYS A 6 5.50 -5.12 12.27
C LYS A 6 4.58 -6.13 11.58
N GLN A 7 4.71 -6.33 10.27
CA GLN A 7 3.93 -7.30 9.51
C GLN A 7 4.30 -8.74 9.86
N ASP A 8 5.60 -9.03 9.99
CA ASP A 8 6.08 -10.37 10.36
C ASP A 8 5.58 -10.75 11.76
N ALA A 9 5.62 -9.80 12.72
CA ALA A 9 5.04 -9.99 14.05
C ALA A 9 3.52 -10.22 14.00
N PHE A 10 2.79 -9.43 13.19
CA PHE A 10 1.36 -9.60 13.01
C PHE A 10 0.99 -10.96 12.38
N GLY A 11 1.73 -11.40 11.37
CA GLY A 11 1.54 -12.70 10.74
C GLY A 11 1.77 -13.85 11.71
N THR A 12 2.84 -13.76 12.51
CA THR A 12 3.14 -14.73 13.59
C THR A 12 1.99 -14.81 14.59
N LEU A 13 1.44 -13.67 15.00
CA LEU A 13 0.29 -13.62 15.89
C LEU A 13 -0.95 -14.29 15.28
N CYS A 14 -1.22 -14.04 13.99
CA CYS A 14 -2.34 -14.68 13.28
C CYS A 14 -2.17 -16.20 13.19
N ASP A 15 -0.95 -16.70 12.96
CA ASP A 15 -0.68 -18.14 12.91
C ASP A 15 -0.94 -18.85 14.24
N ILE A 16 -0.61 -18.20 15.36
CA ILE A 16 -0.86 -18.74 16.70
C ILE A 16 -2.36 -18.73 17.02
N LEU A 17 -3.09 -17.72 16.56
CA LEU A 17 -4.49 -17.51 16.95
C LEU A 17 -5.51 -18.12 15.99
N LYS A 18 -5.15 -18.51 14.76
CA LYS A 18 -6.11 -18.97 13.73
C LYS A 18 -6.96 -20.18 14.13
N ASP A 19 -6.47 -21.01 15.04
CA ASP A 19 -7.21 -22.19 15.52
C ASP A 19 -8.33 -21.80 16.49
N SER A 20 -8.11 -20.78 17.32
CA SER A 20 -9.12 -20.21 18.24
C SER A 20 -9.96 -19.10 17.60
N HIS A 21 -9.45 -18.48 16.53
CA HIS A 21 -10.07 -17.37 15.81
C HIS A 21 -10.06 -17.66 14.30
N PRO A 22 -11.02 -18.47 13.79
CA PRO A 22 -11.03 -18.91 12.39
C PRO A 22 -11.08 -17.76 11.36
N GLY A 23 -11.58 -16.59 11.75
CA GLY A 23 -11.60 -15.39 10.91
C GLY A 23 -10.20 -14.88 10.52
N LEU A 24 -9.14 -15.34 11.19
CA LEU A 24 -7.76 -14.96 10.87
C LEU A 24 -7.14 -15.83 9.76
N LYS A 25 -7.77 -16.90 9.29
CA LYS A 25 -7.16 -17.85 8.34
C LYS A 25 -6.67 -17.19 7.03
N ASP A 26 -7.33 -16.13 6.59
CA ASP A 26 -7.02 -15.43 5.35
C ASP A 26 -6.05 -14.25 5.53
N TYR A 27 -5.36 -14.16 6.68
CA TYR A 27 -4.49 -13.01 7.00
C TYR A 27 -3.38 -12.78 5.98
N GLN A 28 -2.90 -13.83 5.31
CA GLN A 28 -1.84 -13.75 4.30
C GLN A 28 -2.25 -12.86 3.11
N ALA A 29 -3.51 -12.96 2.67
CA ALA A 29 -4.03 -12.10 1.60
C ALA A 29 -4.07 -10.63 2.03
N VAL A 30 -4.42 -10.37 3.29
CA VAL A 30 -4.42 -9.01 3.88
C VAL A 30 -3.01 -8.44 3.98
N ILE A 31 -2.03 -9.24 4.42
CA ILE A 31 -0.61 -8.82 4.45
C ILE A 31 -0.12 -8.50 3.04
N ALA A 32 -0.46 -9.31 2.04
CA ALA A 32 -0.11 -9.05 0.64
C ALA A 32 -0.72 -7.73 0.13
N ALA A 33 -1.99 -7.46 0.46
CA ALA A 33 -2.65 -6.20 0.12
C ALA A 33 -1.97 -4.99 0.77
N MET A 34 -1.60 -5.10 2.06
CA MET A 34 -0.86 -4.07 2.79
C MET A 34 0.52 -3.81 2.18
N ASN A 35 1.23 -4.86 1.76
CA ASN A 35 2.52 -4.74 1.07
C ASN A 35 2.40 -4.03 -0.28
N LYS A 36 1.39 -4.40 -1.07
CA LYS A 36 1.11 -3.75 -2.35
C LYS A 36 0.80 -2.26 -2.15
N ALA A 37 -0.05 -1.93 -1.17
CA ALA A 37 -0.38 -0.56 -0.82
C ALA A 37 0.84 0.24 -0.32
N ALA A 38 1.66 -0.33 0.56
CA ALA A 38 2.87 0.31 1.08
C ALA A 38 3.88 0.59 -0.04
N LYS A 39 4.10 -0.36 -0.95
CA LYS A 39 4.98 -0.17 -2.11
C LYS A 39 4.47 0.95 -3.02
N ALA A 40 3.18 0.96 -3.33
CA ALA A 40 2.56 2.00 -4.15
C ALA A 40 2.67 3.38 -3.48
N ARG A 41 2.36 3.47 -2.17
CA ARG A 41 2.47 4.71 -1.37
C ARG A 41 3.90 5.26 -1.37
N ASN A 42 4.90 4.39 -1.23
CA ASN A 42 6.29 4.81 -1.13
C ASN A 42 6.82 5.49 -2.39
N ILE A 43 6.28 5.15 -3.57
CA ILE A 43 6.60 5.83 -4.82
C ILE A 43 6.28 7.33 -4.73
N TYR A 44 5.10 7.67 -4.21
CA TYR A 44 4.63 9.05 -4.14
C TYR A 44 5.14 9.83 -2.93
N VAL A 45 5.43 9.16 -1.81
CA VAL A 45 5.92 9.85 -0.60
C VAL A 45 7.42 10.15 -0.66
N HIS A 46 8.20 9.33 -1.37
CA HIS A 46 9.63 9.57 -1.54
C HIS A 46 9.98 10.21 -2.89
N GLY A 47 8.98 10.40 -3.75
CA GLY A 47 9.16 11.11 -5.01
C GLY A 47 8.75 12.57 -4.91
N SER A 48 9.30 13.41 -5.79
CA SER A 48 8.90 14.81 -5.92
C SER A 48 8.09 14.99 -7.19
N LEU A 49 6.99 15.73 -7.09
CA LEU A 49 6.17 16.11 -8.25
C LEU A 49 6.74 17.37 -8.90
N HIS A 50 6.87 17.33 -10.22
CA HIS A 50 7.34 18.44 -11.04
C HIS A 50 6.41 18.59 -12.25
N TYR A 51 5.95 19.80 -12.54
CA TYR A 51 5.20 20.07 -13.76
C TYR A 51 6.15 20.51 -14.87
N ASP A 52 6.28 19.71 -15.93
CA ASP A 52 7.05 20.05 -17.12
C ASP A 52 6.21 20.94 -18.04
N THR A 53 6.64 22.19 -18.20
CA THR A 53 5.94 23.21 -19.00
C THR A 53 6.07 22.99 -20.50
N GLU A 54 7.11 22.28 -20.97
CA GLU A 54 7.32 22.03 -22.41
C GLU A 54 6.43 20.90 -22.91
N THR A 55 6.31 19.82 -22.10
CA THR A 55 5.49 18.66 -22.46
C THR A 55 4.10 18.65 -21.83
N ALA A 56 3.79 19.66 -21.00
CA ALA A 56 2.55 19.77 -20.23
C ALA A 56 2.24 18.55 -19.35
N ASN A 57 3.28 17.86 -18.86
CA ASN A 57 3.15 16.64 -18.07
C ASN A 57 3.50 16.87 -16.60
N LEU A 58 2.76 16.22 -15.71
CA LEU A 58 3.16 16.06 -14.32
C LEU A 58 4.11 14.87 -14.21
N LEU A 59 5.34 15.12 -13.75
CA LEU A 59 6.40 14.13 -13.60
C LEU A 59 6.59 13.82 -12.13
N LEU A 60 6.68 12.53 -11.79
CA LEU A 60 7.15 12.06 -10.50
C LEU A 60 8.62 11.69 -10.61
N SER A 61 9.48 12.36 -9.84
CA SER A 61 10.88 12.00 -9.73
C SER A 61 11.09 10.95 -8.64
N SER A 62 12.02 10.02 -8.87
CA SER A 62 12.50 9.09 -7.84
C SER A 62 14.03 9.07 -7.85
N VAL A 63 14.62 8.98 -6.66
CA VAL A 63 16.06 9.07 -6.46
C VAL A 63 16.59 7.76 -5.87
N SER A 64 17.67 7.24 -6.44
CA SER A 64 18.42 6.11 -5.90
C SER A 64 19.91 6.44 -5.89
N ALA A 65 20.61 6.12 -4.80
CA ALA A 65 22.04 6.33 -4.65
C ALA A 65 22.84 5.02 -4.50
N ARG A 66 22.23 3.87 -4.80
CA ARG A 66 22.89 2.56 -4.62
C ARG A 66 23.86 2.30 -5.77
N GLY A 67 25.16 2.50 -5.53
CA GLY A 67 26.26 2.28 -6.48
C GLY A 67 26.48 3.44 -7.46
N SER A 68 25.42 4.15 -7.85
CA SER A 68 25.48 5.41 -8.57
C SER A 68 24.24 6.24 -8.25
N PHE A 69 24.36 7.57 -8.29
CA PHE A 69 23.23 8.48 -8.13
C PHE A 69 22.40 8.48 -9.43
N LYS A 70 21.13 8.07 -9.33
CA LYS A 70 20.18 7.99 -10.44
C LYS A 70 18.90 8.72 -10.07
N VAL A 71 18.46 9.59 -10.96
CA VAL A 71 17.15 10.25 -10.90
C VAL A 71 16.32 9.73 -12.06
N THR A 72 15.12 9.22 -11.77
CA THR A 72 14.17 8.75 -12.78
C THR A 72 12.92 9.60 -12.73
N PHE A 73 12.46 10.08 -13.87
CA PHE A 73 11.20 10.81 -14.00
C PHE A 73 10.17 9.92 -14.69
N VAL A 74 8.99 9.79 -14.10
CA VAL A 74 7.88 9.00 -14.64
C VAL A 74 6.66 9.92 -14.79
N PRO A 75 6.04 10.02 -15.97
CA PRO A 75 4.77 10.71 -16.12
C PRO A 75 3.72 10.15 -15.16
N THR A 76 3.00 11.03 -14.49
CA THR A 76 1.98 10.66 -13.50
C THR A 76 0.76 11.54 -13.64
N THR A 77 -0.40 11.00 -13.29
CA THR A 77 -1.69 11.67 -13.38
C THR A 77 -2.36 11.77 -12.03
N VAL A 78 -3.35 12.64 -11.90
CA VAL A 78 -4.21 12.69 -10.69
C VAL A 78 -4.93 11.36 -10.49
N GLU A 79 -5.26 10.67 -11.58
CA GLU A 79 -5.91 9.37 -11.61
C GLU A 79 -5.02 8.29 -10.98
N ASP A 80 -3.70 8.35 -11.19
CA ASP A 80 -2.76 7.44 -10.55
C ASP A 80 -2.72 7.66 -9.02
N LEU A 81 -2.70 8.92 -8.57
CA LEU A 81 -2.75 9.26 -7.14
C LEU A 81 -4.06 8.79 -6.50
N LYS A 82 -5.20 8.97 -7.19
CA LYS A 82 -6.51 8.45 -6.76
C LYS A 82 -6.46 6.92 -6.66
N GLY A 83 -5.88 6.24 -7.65
CA GLY A 83 -5.74 4.78 -7.67
C GLY A 83 -4.94 4.26 -6.47
N VAL A 84 -3.81 4.90 -6.14
CA VAL A 84 -3.02 4.55 -4.95
C VAL A 84 -3.78 4.82 -3.66
N SER A 85 -4.51 5.93 -3.58
CA SER A 85 -5.32 6.27 -2.41
C SER A 85 -6.42 5.24 -2.15
N VAL A 86 -7.12 4.81 -3.21
CA VAL A 86 -8.11 3.73 -3.14
C VAL A 86 -7.47 2.41 -2.74
N LEU A 87 -6.29 2.08 -3.27
CA LEU A 87 -5.56 0.86 -2.91
C LEU A 87 -5.18 0.83 -1.42
N ILE A 88 -4.68 1.94 -0.88
CA ILE A 88 -4.35 2.08 0.55
C ILE A 88 -5.61 1.90 1.39
N HIS A 89 -6.70 2.58 1.02
CA HIS A 89 -7.98 2.46 1.72
C HIS A 89 -8.50 1.02 1.76
N LYS A 90 -8.48 0.32 0.62
CA LYS A 90 -8.93 -1.09 0.53
C LYS A 90 -8.09 -2.01 1.41
N ALA A 91 -6.77 -1.83 1.45
CA ALA A 91 -5.90 -2.62 2.32
C ALA A 91 -6.20 -2.35 3.81
N SER A 92 -6.45 -1.10 4.20
CA SER A 92 -6.84 -0.73 5.56
C SER A 92 -8.19 -1.33 5.97
N VAL A 93 -9.18 -1.31 5.09
CA VAL A 93 -10.49 -1.95 5.33
C VAL A 93 -10.35 -3.46 5.49
N ALA A 94 -9.55 -4.11 4.62
CA ALA A 94 -9.28 -5.54 4.73
C ALA A 94 -8.63 -5.90 6.07
N LEU A 95 -7.66 -5.10 6.53
CA LEU A 95 -7.04 -5.28 7.85
C LEU A 95 -8.03 -5.08 8.99
N HIS A 96 -8.86 -4.04 8.93
CA HIS A 96 -9.89 -3.79 9.92
C HIS A 96 -10.88 -4.96 10.02
N ASN A 97 -11.37 -5.45 8.88
CA ASN A 97 -12.32 -6.56 8.81
C ASN A 97 -11.70 -7.86 9.35
N LEU A 98 -10.42 -8.12 9.04
CA LEU A 98 -9.68 -9.26 9.56
C LEU A 98 -9.57 -9.22 11.09
N VAL A 99 -9.16 -8.08 11.65
CA VAL A 99 -8.88 -7.94 13.09
C VAL A 99 -10.16 -7.91 13.92
N THR A 100 -11.21 -7.27 13.42
CA THR A 100 -12.47 -7.08 14.18
C THR A 100 -13.51 -8.16 13.89
N GLY A 101 -13.35 -8.95 12.83
CA GLY A 101 -14.39 -9.85 12.32
C GLY A 101 -15.61 -9.13 11.74
N SER A 102 -15.58 -7.79 11.65
CA SER A 102 -16.68 -6.98 11.09
C SER A 102 -16.59 -6.89 9.57
N LYS A 103 -17.73 -6.68 8.91
CA LYS A 103 -17.78 -6.38 7.46
C LYS A 103 -17.96 -4.89 7.25
N HIS A 104 -16.87 -4.14 7.28
CA HIS A 104 -16.89 -2.73 6.90
C HIS A 104 -16.81 -2.61 5.37
N PRO A 105 -17.77 -1.95 4.69
CA PRO A 105 -17.77 -1.81 3.24
C PRO A 105 -16.71 -0.82 2.72
N GLY A 106 -16.26 0.08 3.59
CA GLY A 106 -15.33 1.15 3.24
C GLY A 106 -16.02 2.31 2.52
N LEU A 107 -15.25 3.36 2.22
CA LEU A 107 -15.71 4.53 1.47
C LEU A 107 -15.71 4.30 -0.04
N PHE A 108 -14.76 3.49 -0.53
CA PHE A 108 -14.64 3.15 -1.93
C PHE A 108 -15.09 1.69 -2.15
N PRO A 109 -15.82 1.39 -3.24
CA PRO A 109 -16.27 0.04 -3.51
C PRO A 109 -15.07 -0.92 -3.61
N THR A 110 -15.01 -1.88 -2.69
CA THR A 110 -14.24 -3.11 -2.83
C THR A 110 -14.97 -3.96 -3.86
N GLN A 111 -14.37 -4.20 -5.03
CA GLN A 111 -14.97 -5.12 -6.01
C GLN A 111 -15.20 -6.47 -5.32
N ALA A 112 -16.40 -7.01 -5.52
CA ALA A 112 -16.85 -8.29 -5.00
C ALA A 112 -16.09 -9.46 -5.63
#